data_AF-A0A9D2KTA8-F1
#
_entry.id   AF-A0A9D2KTA8-F1
#
_cell.length_a   1.000
_cell.length_b   1.000
_cell.length_c   1.000
_cell.angle_alpha   90.00
_cell.angle_beta   90.00
_cell.angle_gamma   90.00
#
_symmetry.space_group_name_H-M   'P 1'
#
loop_
_entity.id
_entity.type
_entity.pdbx_description
1 polymer ?
#
loop_
_entity_poly.entity_id
_entity_poly.type
_entity_poly.pdbx_seq_one_letter_code
_entity_poly.pdbx_strand_id
1 'polypeptide(L)'
;MGLLVAGAACMGMPALTACENKTKKRIILYFTGTGNCLYVARELADEHTELLSIPQLVKQGRYTFEADEIGIVYPVYGHMPPN
;
A
#
# COMPACT_ATOMS: atom_id res chain seq x y z
N MET A 1 18.04 -65.58 2.85
CA MET A 1 19.11 -64.96 3.66
C MET A 1 19.41 -63.59 3.07
N GLY A 2 18.97 -62.52 3.74
CA GLY A 2 19.25 -61.09 3.44
C GLY A 2 18.67 -60.58 2.11
N LEU A 3 18.15 -59.36 1.94
CA LEU A 3 18.22 -58.12 2.70
C LEU A 3 17.00 -57.24 2.28
N LEU A 4 16.40 -56.53 3.23
CA LEU A 4 15.38 -55.47 3.02
C LEU A 4 15.98 -54.26 2.28
N VAL A 5 15.15 -53.44 1.62
CA VAL A 5 15.01 -51.99 1.87
C VAL A 5 13.90 -51.39 0.98
N ALA A 6 13.09 -50.56 1.63
CA ALA A 6 11.92 -49.85 1.15
C ALA A 6 12.24 -48.63 0.28
N GLY A 7 11.24 -48.12 -0.45
CA GLY A 7 11.34 -46.78 -1.03
C GLY A 7 10.25 -46.41 -2.05
N ALA A 8 8.99 -46.31 -1.61
CA ALA A 8 8.06 -45.40 -2.28
C ALA A 8 8.43 -43.98 -1.85
N ALA A 9 8.89 -43.15 -2.77
CA ALA A 9 9.01 -41.71 -2.55
C ALA A 9 8.27 -41.00 -3.67
N CYS A 10 7.14 -40.42 -3.27
CA CYS A 10 6.22 -39.62 -4.04
C CYS A 10 6.94 -38.56 -4.89
N MET A 11 6.33 -38.18 -6.01
CA MET A 11 6.62 -36.95 -6.73
C MET A 11 6.71 -35.80 -5.72
N GLY A 12 7.95 -35.42 -5.38
CA GLY A 12 8.24 -34.34 -4.45
C GLY A 12 7.76 -33.04 -5.10
N MET A 13 6.73 -32.47 -4.49
CA MET A 13 6.15 -31.18 -4.85
C MET A 13 7.23 -30.11 -5.09
N PRO A 14 7.05 -29.16 -6.01
CA PRO A 14 7.65 -27.85 -5.83
C PRO A 14 6.88 -27.14 -4.70
N ALA A 15 7.05 -27.59 -3.46
CA ALA A 15 6.63 -26.84 -2.28
C ALA A 15 7.75 -25.84 -1.94
N LEU A 16 8.08 -24.94 -2.87
CA LEU A 16 9.06 -23.89 -2.64
C LEU A 16 8.48 -22.55 -3.09
N THR A 17 8.18 -21.75 -2.07
CA THR A 17 8.04 -20.27 -2.07
C THR A 17 6.87 -19.69 -2.86
N ALA A 18 5.66 -19.87 -2.33
CA ALA A 18 4.67 -18.81 -2.40
C ALA A 18 4.90 -17.84 -1.22
N CYS A 19 5.98 -17.05 -1.27
CA CYS A 19 5.90 -15.74 -0.65
C CYS A 19 4.97 -14.95 -1.57
N GLU A 20 3.66 -15.02 -1.32
CA GLU A 20 2.77 -13.98 -1.82
C GLU A 20 3.29 -12.68 -1.24
N ASN A 21 3.91 -11.86 -2.07
CA ASN A 21 4.08 -10.45 -1.76
C ASN A 21 2.65 -9.90 -1.67
N LYS A 22 2.06 -9.96 -0.48
CA LYS A 22 0.71 -9.47 -0.25
C LYS A 22 0.72 -7.99 -0.60
N THR A 23 0.09 -7.66 -1.72
CA THR A 23 -0.10 -6.29 -2.15
C THR A 23 -0.79 -5.53 -1.03
N LYS A 24 -0.09 -4.54 -0.46
CA LYS A 24 -0.64 -3.69 0.59
C LYS A 24 -1.54 -2.65 -0.05
N LYS A 25 -2.74 -2.47 0.51
CA LYS A 25 -3.61 -1.34 0.18
C LYS A 25 -3.01 -0.09 0.80
N ARG A 26 -2.59 0.88 -0.02
CA ARG A 26 -2.08 2.18 0.44
C ARG A 26 -3.04 3.31 0.06
N ILE A 27 -3.24 4.25 0.96
CA ILE A 27 -3.93 5.52 0.69
C ILE A 27 -2.96 6.67 0.96
N ILE A 28 -2.91 7.66 0.07
CA ILE A 28 -2.27 8.95 0.35
C ILE A 28 -3.34 10.03 0.34
N LEU A 29 -3.55 10.63 1.51
CA LEU A 29 -4.37 11.81 1.68
C LEU A 29 -3.51 13.05 1.39
N TYR A 30 -3.95 13.91 0.47
CA TYR A 30 -3.17 15.11 0.14
C TYR A 30 -3.99 16.40 0.17
N PHE A 31 -3.33 17.47 0.59
CA PHE A 31 -3.77 18.85 0.36
C PHE A 31 -2.81 19.53 -0.61
N THR A 32 -3.34 20.31 -1.54
CA THR A 32 -2.51 21.12 -2.45
C THR A 32 -3.23 22.41 -2.81
N GLY A 33 -2.50 23.54 -2.79
CA GLY A 33 -3.01 24.81 -3.31
C GLY A 33 -2.71 24.99 -4.79
N THR A 34 -1.45 24.79 -5.19
CA THR A 34 -0.94 25.06 -6.55
C THR A 34 -0.47 23.83 -7.31
N GLY A 35 -0.60 22.62 -6.73
CA GLY A 35 -0.23 21.37 -7.39
C GLY A 35 1.06 20.72 -6.89
N ASN A 36 1.95 21.44 -6.19
CA ASN A 36 3.24 20.89 -5.74
C ASN A 36 3.12 19.63 -4.88
N CYS A 37 2.21 19.63 -3.88
CA CYS A 37 1.99 18.47 -3.02
C CYS A 37 1.28 17.32 -3.76
N LEU A 38 0.48 17.62 -4.78
CA LEU A 38 -0.10 16.59 -5.64
C LEU A 38 0.98 15.94 -6.52
N TYR A 39 1.93 16.73 -7.03
CA TYR A 39 3.09 16.20 -7.74
C TYR A 39 3.87 15.23 -6.84
N VAL A 40 4.23 15.64 -5.63
CA VAL A 40 4.91 14.77 -4.66
C VAL A 40 4.09 13.53 -4.31
N ALA A 41 2.79 13.65 -4.09
CA ALA A 41 1.92 12.51 -3.79
C ALA A 41 1.91 11.47 -4.93
N ARG A 42 1.98 11.91 -6.19
CA ARG A 42 2.08 11.02 -7.35
C ARG A 42 3.43 10.32 -7.45
N GLU A 43 4.53 11.02 -7.15
CA GLU A 43 5.86 10.42 -7.13
C GLU A 43 6.02 9.36 -6.03
N LEU A 44 5.31 9.52 -4.91
CA LEU A 44 5.27 8.55 -3.81
C LEU A 44 4.30 7.38 -4.04
N ALA A 45 3.37 7.52 -4.99
CA ALA A 45 2.37 6.51 -5.28
C ALA A 45 2.94 5.40 -6.15
N ASP A 46 2.52 4.17 -5.86
CA ASP A 46 2.69 3.02 -6.74
C ASP A 46 1.35 2.61 -7.39
N GLU A 47 1.35 1.50 -8.13
CA GLU A 47 0.17 0.97 -8.81
C GLU A 47 -0.99 0.57 -7.88
N HIS A 48 -0.74 0.44 -6.57
CA HIS A 48 -1.70 0.02 -5.56
C HIS A 48 -2.05 1.14 -4.56
N THR A 49 -1.64 2.37 -4.86
CA THR A 49 -1.86 3.53 -4.01
C THR A 49 -3.06 4.35 -4.48
N GLU A 50 -4.04 4.57 -3.60
CA GLU A 50 -5.17 5.47 -3.82
C GLU A 50 -4.81 6.90 -3.40
N LEU A 51 -4.88 7.86 -4.32
CA LEU A 51 -4.65 9.28 -4.03
C LEU A 51 -5.98 9.99 -3.76
N LEU A 52 -6.14 10.52 -2.55
CA LEU A 52 -7.37 11.20 -2.14
C LEU A 52 -7.11 12.66 -1.73
N SER A 53 -7.86 13.57 -2.35
CA SER A 53 -7.80 15.00 -2.02
C SER A 53 -8.57 15.30 -0.72
N ILE A 54 -7.87 15.80 0.29
CA ILE A 54 -8.46 16.18 1.59
C ILE A 54 -9.61 17.19 1.41
N PRO A 55 -9.46 18.31 0.67
CA PRO A 55 -10.58 19.24 0.44
C PRO A 55 -11.82 18.60 -0.18
N GLN A 56 -11.64 17.64 -1.09
CA GLN A 56 -12.76 16.94 -1.73
C GLN A 56 -13.46 16.00 -0.75
N LEU A 57 -12.70 15.27 0.08
CA LEU A 57 -13.24 14.38 1.11
C LEU A 57 -14.04 15.14 2.16
N VAL A 58 -13.53 16.30 2.62
CA VAL A 58 -14.22 17.21 3.55
C VAL A 58 -15.54 17.69 2.93
N LYS A 59 -15.53 18.11 1.65
CA LYS A 59 -16.75 18.53 0.93
C LYS A 59 -17.77 17.40 0.81
N GLN A 60 -17.32 16.15 0.71
CA GLN A 60 -18.17 14.96 0.65
C GLN A 60 -18.60 14.44 2.03
N GLY A 61 -18.09 15.02 3.13
CA GLY A 61 -18.37 14.52 4.48
C GLY A 61 -17.77 13.12 4.77
N ARG A 62 -16.70 12.73 4.06
CA ARG A 62 -16.05 11.42 4.20
C ARG A 62 -14.80 11.55 5.08
N TYR A 63 -14.81 10.90 6.25
CA TYR A 63 -13.74 11.01 7.25
C TYR A 63 -13.17 9.67 7.71
N THR A 64 -13.75 8.55 7.26
CA THR A 64 -13.34 7.21 7.68
C THR A 64 -12.62 6.51 6.52
N PHE A 65 -11.39 6.04 6.79
CA PHE A 65 -10.54 5.37 5.81
C PHE A 65 -9.89 4.14 6.45
N GLU A 66 -9.70 3.09 5.67
CA GLU A 66 -9.05 1.85 6.10
C GLU A 66 -8.10 1.37 4.98
N ALA A 67 -6.84 1.16 5.34
CA ALA A 67 -5.76 0.72 4.48
C ALA A 67 -4.64 0.12 5.33
N ASP A 68 -3.76 -0.68 4.72
CA ASP A 68 -2.56 -1.20 5.40
C ASP A 68 -1.59 -0.06 5.74
N GLU A 69 -1.55 0.96 4.87
CA GLU A 69 -0.72 2.16 5.02
C GLU A 69 -1.50 3.43 4.62
N ILE A 70 -1.46 4.46 5.46
CA ILE A 70 -2.05 5.78 5.18
C ILE A 70 -0.95 6.84 5.26
N GLY A 71 -0.65 7.49 4.13
CA GLY A 71 0.26 8.63 4.04
C GLY A 71 -0.50 9.96 4.01
N ILE A 72 0.17 11.04 4.46
CA ILE A 72 -0.36 12.40 4.41
C ILE A 72 0.66 13.31 3.73
N VAL A 73 0.25 14.04 2.69
CA VAL A 73 1.09 15.02 1.98
C VAL A 73 0.41 16.38 1.99
N TYR A 74 1.04 17.38 2.62
CA TYR A 74 0.49 18.72 2.70
C TYR A 74 1.61 19.77 2.69
N PRO A 75 1.30 21.01 2.24
CA PRO A 75 2.26 22.10 2.31
C PRO A 75 2.33 22.64 3.74
N VAL A 76 3.53 23.04 4.17
CA VAL A 76 3.69 23.78 5.42
C VAL A 76 3.41 25.26 5.13
N TYR A 77 2.31 25.78 5.66
CA TYR A 77 1.95 27.20 5.59
C TYR A 77 2.26 27.87 6.93
N GLY A 78 3.31 28.70 6.98
CA GLY A 78 3.68 29.41 8.20
C GLY A 78 3.94 28.51 9.41
N HIS A 79 4.67 27.40 9.20
CA HIS A 79 4.89 26.33 10.20
C HIS A 79 3.63 25.55 10.64
N MET A 80 2.50 25.74 9.97
CA MET A 80 1.23 25.09 10.28
C MET A 80 0.72 24.26 9.08
N PRO A 81 -0.12 23.25 9.32
CA PRO A 81 -0.89 22.60 8.27
C PRO A 81 -1.91 23.57 7.64
N PRO A 82 -2.40 23.26 6.42
CA PRO A 82 -3.45 24.04 5.78
C PRO A 82 -4.77 23.99 6.57
N ASN A 83 -5.52 25.11 6.53
CA ASN A 83 -6.82 25.27 7.17
C ASN A 83 -7.97 24.67 6.34
#